data_AF-A0A949INF7-F1
#
_entry.id   AF-A0A949INF7-F1
#
_cell.length_a   1.000
_cell.length_b   1.000
_cell.length_c   1.000
_cell.angle_alpha   90.00
_cell.angle_beta   90.00
_cell.angle_gamma   90.00
#
_symmetry.space_group_name_H-M   'P 1'
#
loop_
_entity.id
_entity.type
_entity.pdbx_description
1 polymer ?
#
loop_
_entity_poly.entity_id
_entity_poly.type
_entity_poly.pdbx_seq_one_letter_code
_entity_poly.pdbx_strand_id
1 'polypeptide(L)'
;MEQDKKPSQMIRALLEEAHESPHRQECYLDVLDLALSELAGKIEPCVRVNCTNIFNELAGVMHRPEDRQDAINEMLIAGNLVLRRTFPIAVSGAHADFSAGDIVELPGYKKIHQEAAKADVAVNLSGLTGGEKLEPRLIIDIGKTYEEGKMESRYGYPEMAPPDAKRLPAPAPKPKRQFKM
;
A
#
# COMPACT_ATOMS: atom_id res chain seq x y z
N MET A 1 14.01 6.58 53.71
CA MET A 1 12.57 6.28 53.86
C MET A 1 12.11 5.68 52.55
N GLU A 2 12.19 4.37 52.42
CA GLU A 2 11.62 3.66 51.27
C GLU A 2 10.11 3.56 51.50
N GLN A 3 9.32 4.15 50.61
CA GLN A 3 7.87 3.96 50.60
C GLN A 3 7.59 2.57 50.02
N ASP A 4 7.00 1.69 50.85
CA ASP A 4 6.38 0.43 50.44
C ASP A 4 5.32 0.71 49.36
N LYS A 5 5.70 0.55 48.08
CA LYS A 5 4.75 0.57 46.98
C LYS A 5 3.91 -0.70 47.08
N LYS A 6 2.57 -0.57 47.05
CA LYS A 6 1.66 -1.72 47.10
C LYS A 6 1.99 -2.69 45.95
N PRO A 7 1.90 -4.02 46.14
CA PRO A 7 2.27 -5.00 45.10
C PRO A 7 1.57 -4.77 43.75
N SER A 8 0.33 -4.26 43.77
CA SER A 8 -0.42 -3.89 42.56
C SER A 8 0.16 -2.71 41.79
N GLN A 9 0.83 -1.76 42.47
CA GLN A 9 1.53 -0.65 41.83
C GLN A 9 2.88 -1.08 41.27
N MET A 10 3.56 -2.04 41.91
CA MET A 10 4.77 -2.66 41.35
C MET A 10 4.45 -3.49 40.12
N ILE A 11 3.37 -4.27 40.13
CA ILE A 11 2.92 -5.04 38.96
C ILE A 11 2.51 -4.10 37.82
N ARG A 12 1.79 -3.00 38.10
CA ARG A 12 1.48 -1.99 37.07
C ARG A 12 2.73 -1.32 36.51
N ALA A 13 3.68 -0.94 37.36
CA ALA A 13 4.93 -0.35 36.92
C ALA A 13 5.74 -1.33 36.05
N LEU A 14 5.82 -2.61 36.43
CA LEU A 14 6.47 -3.65 35.62
C LEU A 14 5.73 -3.91 34.30
N LEU A 15 4.39 -3.81 34.29
CA LEU A 15 3.59 -3.92 33.08
C LEU A 15 3.75 -2.70 32.17
N GLU A 16 3.86 -1.50 32.74
CA GLU A 16 4.14 -0.24 32.03
C GLU A 16 5.56 -0.25 31.45
N GLU A 17 6.56 -0.69 32.23
CA GLU A 17 7.96 -0.84 31.81
C GLU A 17 8.13 -1.92 30.73
N ALA A 18 7.35 -3.01 30.80
CA ALA A 18 7.24 -3.98 29.72
C ALA A 18 6.47 -3.44 28.49
N HIS A 19 5.56 -2.48 28.69
CA HIS A 19 4.83 -1.81 27.61
C HIS A 19 5.71 -0.85 26.82
N GLU A 20 6.66 -0.20 27.51
CA GLU A 20 7.64 0.76 26.97
C GLU A 20 8.96 0.12 26.53
N SER A 21 9.07 -1.21 26.60
CA SER A 21 10.29 -1.92 26.21
C SER A 21 10.59 -1.76 24.72
N PRO A 22 11.80 -1.32 24.33
CA PRO A 22 12.20 -1.18 22.92
C PRO A 22 12.13 -2.51 22.14
N HIS A 23 12.32 -3.65 22.81
CA HIS A 23 12.18 -4.98 22.21
C HIS A 23 10.76 -5.28 21.69
N ARG A 24 9.76 -4.59 22.22
CA ARG A 24 8.37 -4.76 21.78
C ARG A 24 8.16 -4.21 20.37
N GLN A 25 8.75 -3.05 20.07
CA GLN A 25 8.67 -2.45 18.75
C GLN A 25 9.43 -3.31 17.72
N GLU A 26 10.61 -3.83 18.09
CA GLU A 26 11.36 -4.78 17.28
C GLU A 26 10.51 -6.02 16.94
N CYS A 27 9.89 -6.66 17.95
CA CYS A 27 9.01 -7.80 17.71
C CYS A 27 7.80 -7.47 16.82
N TYR A 28 7.23 -6.27 16.92
CA TYR A 28 6.12 -5.87 16.04
C TYR A 28 6.58 -5.63 14.61
N LEU A 29 7.79 -5.09 14.41
CA LEU A 29 8.37 -4.95 13.08
C LEU A 29 8.67 -6.31 12.46
N ASP A 30 9.14 -7.30 13.23
CA ASP A 30 9.32 -8.68 12.75
C ASP A 30 8.00 -9.32 12.31
N VAL A 31 6.93 -9.13 13.09
CA VAL A 31 5.58 -9.62 12.75
C VAL A 31 5.06 -8.93 11.48
N LEU A 32 5.23 -7.61 11.38
CA LEU A 32 4.87 -6.86 10.19
C LEU A 32 5.67 -7.32 8.97
N ASP A 33 6.97 -7.50 9.10
CA ASP A 33 7.86 -7.96 8.04
C ASP A 33 7.45 -9.33 7.49
N LEU A 34 7.14 -10.27 8.39
CA LEU A 34 6.63 -11.58 8.05
C LEU A 34 5.29 -11.47 7.30
N ALA A 35 4.35 -10.67 7.80
CA ALA A 35 3.05 -10.47 7.15
C ALA A 35 3.20 -9.85 5.75
N LEU A 36 4.07 -8.86 5.57
CA LEU A 36 4.34 -8.26 4.27
C LEU A 36 5.02 -9.25 3.33
N SER A 37 5.95 -10.06 3.83
CA SER A 37 6.64 -11.12 3.07
C SER A 37 5.69 -12.19 2.55
N GLU A 38 4.71 -12.60 3.35
CA GLU A 38 3.64 -13.51 2.93
C GLU A 38 2.73 -12.88 1.89
N LEU A 39 2.37 -11.61 2.07
CA LEU A 39 1.53 -10.87 1.13
C LEU A 39 2.23 -10.63 -0.21
N ALA A 40 3.55 -10.43 -0.22
CA ALA A 40 4.32 -10.31 -1.46
C ALA A 40 4.14 -11.56 -2.35
N GLY A 41 4.10 -12.76 -1.75
CA GLY A 41 3.83 -14.01 -2.46
C GLY A 41 2.43 -14.13 -3.06
N LYS A 42 1.50 -13.23 -2.71
CA LYS A 42 0.12 -13.21 -3.23
C LYS A 42 -0.05 -12.27 -4.42
N ILE A 43 0.91 -11.40 -4.71
CA ILE A 43 0.80 -10.38 -5.77
C ILE A 43 0.63 -11.04 -7.15
N GLU A 44 1.60 -11.86 -7.56
CA GLU A 44 1.56 -12.51 -8.88
C GLU A 44 0.32 -13.43 -9.06
N PRO A 45 -0.04 -14.31 -8.09
CA PRO A 45 -1.27 -15.08 -8.18
C PRO A 45 -2.53 -14.20 -8.28
N CYS A 46 -2.60 -13.10 -7.53
CA CYS A 46 -3.71 -12.17 -7.57
C CYS A 46 -3.86 -11.53 -8.94
N VAL A 47 -2.76 -11.02 -9.51
CA VAL A 47 -2.75 -10.40 -10.84
C VAL A 47 -3.18 -11.43 -11.89
N ARG A 48 -2.60 -12.62 -11.90
CA ARG A 48 -2.96 -13.68 -12.86
C ARG A 48 -4.43 -14.06 -12.79
N VAL A 49 -4.97 -14.29 -11.60
CA VAL A 49 -6.39 -14.67 -11.42
C VAL A 49 -7.31 -13.55 -11.87
N ASN A 50 -7.03 -12.31 -11.47
CA ASN A 50 -7.84 -11.17 -11.90
C ASN A 50 -7.78 -10.97 -13.41
N CYS A 51 -6.60 -10.98 -14.03
CA CYS A 51 -6.48 -10.87 -15.50
C CYS A 51 -7.22 -12.01 -16.22
N THR A 52 -7.18 -13.23 -15.67
CA THR A 52 -7.93 -14.38 -16.23
C THR A 52 -9.44 -14.17 -16.11
N ASN A 53 -9.93 -13.71 -14.97
CA ASN A 53 -11.35 -13.42 -14.77
C ASN A 53 -11.83 -12.31 -15.71
N ILE A 54 -11.05 -11.22 -15.82
CA ILE A 54 -11.31 -10.13 -16.77
C ILE A 54 -11.36 -10.69 -18.20
N PHE A 55 -10.38 -11.50 -18.59
CA PHE A 55 -10.36 -12.09 -19.93
C PHE A 55 -11.57 -12.99 -20.20
N ASN A 56 -11.97 -13.81 -19.22
CA ASN A 56 -13.13 -14.69 -19.34
C ASN A 56 -14.46 -13.91 -19.42
N GLU A 57 -14.60 -12.86 -18.61
CA GLU A 57 -15.74 -11.96 -18.65
C GLU A 57 -15.85 -11.29 -20.02
N LEU A 58 -14.74 -10.79 -20.56
CA LEU A 58 -14.68 -10.22 -21.90
C LEU A 58 -15.02 -11.28 -22.97
N ALA A 59 -14.43 -12.48 -22.89
CA ALA A 59 -14.68 -13.56 -23.83
C ALA A 59 -16.15 -14.01 -23.87
N GLY A 60 -16.87 -13.94 -22.74
CA GLY A 60 -18.30 -14.26 -22.66
C GLY A 60 -19.22 -13.21 -23.29
N VAL A 61 -18.75 -11.97 -23.44
CA VAL A 61 -19.54 -10.85 -24.01
C VAL A 61 -19.38 -10.77 -25.53
N MET A 62 -18.40 -11.44 -26.14
CA MET A 62 -17.94 -11.10 -27.48
C MET A 62 -17.95 -12.28 -28.46
N HIS A 63 -18.78 -12.17 -29.50
CA HIS A 63 -18.74 -13.06 -30.66
C HIS A 63 -17.84 -12.54 -31.80
N ARG A 64 -17.37 -11.27 -31.73
CA ARG A 64 -16.55 -10.63 -32.77
C ARG A 64 -15.35 -9.87 -32.19
N PRO A 65 -14.14 -9.98 -32.78
CA PRO A 65 -12.93 -9.31 -32.30
C PRO A 65 -12.97 -7.79 -32.33
N GLU A 66 -13.71 -7.19 -33.26
CA GLU A 66 -13.78 -5.74 -33.49
C GLU A 66 -14.50 -4.97 -32.36
N ASP A 67 -15.44 -5.61 -31.66
CA ASP A 67 -16.22 -4.99 -30.58
C ASP A 67 -15.50 -5.08 -29.21
N ARG A 68 -14.30 -5.66 -29.18
CA ARG A 68 -13.52 -5.91 -27.96
C ARG A 68 -13.20 -4.68 -27.15
N GLN A 69 -12.69 -3.66 -27.84
CA GLN A 69 -12.16 -2.48 -27.17
C GLN A 69 -13.29 -1.65 -26.54
N ASP A 70 -14.43 -1.56 -27.22
CA ASP A 70 -15.59 -0.81 -26.74
C ASP A 70 -16.28 -1.51 -25.57
N ALA A 71 -16.40 -2.85 -25.61
CA ALA A 71 -16.90 -3.62 -24.48
C ALA A 71 -15.99 -3.51 -23.24
N ILE A 72 -14.66 -3.54 -23.42
CA ILE A 72 -13.70 -3.30 -22.33
C ILE A 72 -13.92 -1.91 -21.73
N ASN A 73 -14.02 -0.88 -22.57
CA ASN A 73 -14.23 0.49 -22.12
C ASN A 73 -15.57 0.64 -21.39
N GLU A 74 -16.64 0.02 -21.89
CA GLU A 74 -17.97 0.06 -21.27
C GLU A 74 -17.97 -0.66 -19.92
N MET A 75 -17.34 -1.82 -19.79
CA MET A 75 -17.23 -2.55 -18.52
C MET A 75 -16.36 -1.80 -17.50
N LEU A 76 -15.33 -1.08 -17.95
CA LEU A 76 -14.52 -0.19 -17.12
C LEU A 76 -15.32 1.01 -16.62
N ILE A 77 -16.09 1.66 -17.51
CA ILE A 77 -16.92 2.83 -17.19
C ILE A 77 -18.08 2.45 -16.26
N ALA A 78 -18.71 1.29 -16.50
CA ALA A 78 -19.79 0.76 -15.69
C ALA A 78 -19.33 0.29 -14.29
N GLY A 79 -18.02 0.20 -14.05
CA GLY A 79 -17.46 -0.29 -12.78
C GLY A 79 -17.66 -1.79 -12.56
N ASN A 80 -17.98 -2.54 -13.60
CA ASN A 80 -18.19 -3.98 -13.53
C ASN A 80 -16.87 -4.77 -13.45
N LEU A 81 -15.76 -4.14 -13.84
CA LEU A 81 -14.42 -4.70 -13.72
C LEU A 81 -13.77 -4.32 -12.39
N VAL A 82 -13.57 -5.32 -11.52
CA VAL A 82 -12.86 -5.12 -10.25
C VAL A 82 -11.35 -5.19 -10.48
N LEU A 83 -10.73 -4.05 -10.76
CA LEU A 83 -9.29 -3.93 -10.99
C LEU A 83 -8.47 -3.85 -9.71
N ARG A 84 -9.13 -3.66 -8.55
CA ARG A 84 -8.47 -3.48 -7.26
C ARG A 84 -8.77 -4.64 -6.32
N ARG A 85 -7.73 -5.15 -5.65
CA ARG A 85 -7.84 -6.16 -4.59
C ARG A 85 -7.21 -5.66 -3.31
N THR A 86 -7.86 -5.98 -2.20
CA THR A 86 -7.43 -5.55 -0.88
C THR A 86 -7.19 -6.78 -0.03
N PHE A 87 -6.03 -6.82 0.63
CA PHE A 87 -5.63 -7.87 1.55
C PHE A 87 -5.44 -7.27 2.93
N PRO A 88 -6.09 -7.80 3.97
CA PRO A 88 -5.80 -7.36 5.33
C PRO A 88 -4.37 -7.75 5.70
N ILE A 89 -3.68 -6.87 6.43
CA ILE A 89 -2.38 -7.17 7.03
C ILE A 89 -2.67 -7.64 8.45
N ALA A 90 -2.20 -8.84 8.80
CA ALA A 90 -2.51 -9.49 10.07
C ALA A 90 -1.69 -8.92 11.24
N VAL A 91 -1.76 -7.60 11.43
CA VAL A 91 -1.20 -6.88 12.57
C VAL A 91 -2.33 -6.23 13.36
N SER A 92 -2.29 -6.37 14.70
CA SER A 92 -3.33 -5.78 15.56
C SER A 92 -3.34 -4.25 15.42
N GLY A 93 -4.52 -3.66 15.23
CA GLY A 93 -4.67 -2.21 15.10
C GLY A 93 -4.22 -1.41 16.33
N ALA A 94 -4.08 -2.05 17.50
CA ALA A 94 -3.49 -1.45 18.69
C ALA A 94 -1.96 -1.27 18.61
N HIS A 95 -1.31 -1.81 17.56
CA HIS A 95 0.14 -1.83 17.36
C HIS A 95 0.55 -1.27 15.98
N ALA A 96 -0.41 -0.75 15.20
CA ALA A 96 -0.21 -0.26 13.84
C ALA A 96 0.13 1.24 13.78
N ASP A 97 0.96 1.72 14.71
CA ASP A 97 1.53 3.07 14.67
C ASP A 97 3.02 2.98 14.34
N PHE A 98 3.30 2.45 13.16
CA PHE A 98 4.66 2.35 12.66
C PHE A 98 5.04 3.67 11.99
N SER A 99 6.30 4.08 12.11
CA SER A 99 6.80 5.19 11.29
C SER A 99 6.96 4.73 9.85
N ALA A 100 6.79 5.65 8.89
CA ALA A 100 7.05 5.34 7.49
C ALA A 100 8.50 4.87 7.27
N GLY A 101 9.45 5.44 8.03
CA GLY A 101 10.86 5.06 8.00
C GLY A 101 11.10 3.60 8.39
N ASP A 102 10.41 3.11 9.42
CA ASP A 102 10.57 1.72 9.86
C ASP A 102 10.05 0.75 8.80
N ILE A 103 8.90 1.08 8.18
CA ILE A 103 8.25 0.22 7.18
C ILE A 103 9.11 0.09 5.91
N VAL A 104 9.67 1.20 5.41
CA VAL A 104 10.41 1.19 4.13
C VAL A 104 11.67 0.34 4.19
N GLU A 105 12.24 0.16 5.38
CA GLU A 105 13.44 -0.64 5.57
C GLU A 105 13.16 -2.14 5.65
N LEU A 106 11.91 -2.55 5.91
CA LEU A 106 11.52 -3.95 6.06
C LEU A 106 11.76 -4.76 4.76
N PRO A 107 12.44 -5.92 4.84
CA PRO A 107 12.63 -6.82 3.70
C PRO A 107 11.33 -7.19 2.96
N GLY A 108 10.25 -7.47 3.70
CA GLY A 108 8.93 -7.80 3.19
C GLY A 108 8.28 -6.63 2.43
N TYR A 109 8.46 -5.40 2.91
CA TYR A 109 8.03 -4.20 2.18
C TYR A 109 8.77 -4.08 0.84
N LYS A 110 10.11 -4.20 0.86
CA LYS A 110 10.94 -4.20 -0.35
C LYS A 110 10.51 -5.30 -1.33
N LYS A 111 10.17 -6.49 -0.81
CA LYS A 111 9.68 -7.62 -1.61
C LYS A 111 8.31 -7.33 -2.26
N ILE A 112 7.37 -6.71 -1.54
CA ILE A 112 6.09 -6.26 -2.14
C ILE A 112 6.35 -5.37 -3.34
N HIS A 113 7.23 -4.38 -3.21
CA HIS A 113 7.54 -3.45 -4.29
C HIS A 113 8.27 -4.13 -5.46
N GLN A 114 9.16 -5.10 -5.18
CA GLN A 114 9.81 -5.89 -6.22
C GLN A 114 8.80 -6.72 -7.01
N GLU A 115 7.88 -7.43 -6.34
CA GLU A 115 6.88 -8.24 -7.02
C GLU A 115 5.84 -7.38 -7.76
N ALA A 116 5.46 -6.24 -7.19
CA ALA A 116 4.59 -5.26 -7.85
C ALA A 116 5.23 -4.69 -9.12
N ALA A 117 6.52 -4.34 -9.07
CA ALA A 117 7.26 -3.85 -10.23
C ALA A 117 7.43 -4.94 -11.31
N LYS A 118 7.67 -6.20 -10.93
CA LYS A 118 7.73 -7.33 -11.88
C LYS A 118 6.40 -7.57 -12.57
N ALA A 119 5.29 -7.46 -11.83
CA ALA A 119 3.95 -7.64 -12.35
C ALA A 119 3.37 -6.38 -13.03
N ASP A 120 4.11 -5.26 -12.99
CA ASP A 120 3.72 -3.92 -13.45
C ASP A 120 2.34 -3.45 -12.93
N VAL A 121 2.15 -3.55 -11.62
CA VAL A 121 0.91 -3.11 -10.94
C VAL A 121 1.19 -2.14 -9.82
N ALA A 122 0.25 -1.24 -9.56
CA ALA A 122 0.34 -0.33 -8.43
C ALA A 122 0.01 -1.05 -7.11
N VAL A 123 0.73 -0.67 -6.04
CA VAL A 123 0.50 -1.17 -4.68
C VAL A 123 0.47 -0.02 -3.67
N ASN A 124 -0.35 -0.15 -2.63
CA ASN A 124 -0.43 0.81 -1.54
C ASN A 124 -0.66 0.11 -0.19
N LEU A 125 0.04 0.55 0.84
CA LEU A 125 -0.23 0.15 2.23
C LEU A 125 -1.04 1.26 2.93
N SER A 126 -2.15 0.89 3.56
CA SER A 126 -3.00 1.81 4.33
C SER A 126 -3.22 1.28 5.74
N GLY A 127 -3.42 2.17 6.71
CA GLY A 127 -3.73 1.83 8.10
C GLY A 127 -2.54 1.42 8.96
N LEU A 128 -1.30 1.65 8.51
CA LEU A 128 -0.07 1.28 9.24
C LEU A 128 0.62 2.43 9.98
N THR A 129 0.22 3.68 9.74
CA THR A 129 0.80 4.88 10.34
C THR A 129 -0.26 5.64 11.14
N GLY A 130 0.11 6.20 12.30
CA GLY A 130 -0.78 6.74 13.35
C GLY A 130 -1.71 7.92 13.02
N GLY A 131 -1.93 8.22 11.74
CA GLY A 131 -2.96 9.15 11.29
C GLY A 131 -4.23 8.47 10.75
N GLU A 132 -4.16 7.20 10.38
CA GLU A 132 -5.25 6.51 9.70
C GLU A 132 -6.01 5.60 10.68
N LYS A 133 -7.29 5.91 10.98
CA LYS A 133 -8.20 5.00 11.74
C LYS A 133 -8.63 3.77 10.93
N LEU A 134 -7.85 3.40 9.93
CA LEU A 134 -8.18 2.35 8.98
C LEU A 134 -7.47 1.07 9.39
N GLU A 135 -8.15 -0.06 9.21
CA GLU A 135 -7.50 -1.36 9.42
C GLU A 135 -6.33 -1.52 8.43
N PRO A 136 -5.17 -2.01 8.91
CA PRO A 136 -4.00 -2.32 8.09
C PRO A 136 -4.34 -3.18 6.88
N ARG A 137 -3.99 -2.70 5.68
CA ARG A 137 -4.27 -3.41 4.43
C ARG A 137 -3.27 -3.10 3.32
N LEU A 138 -3.00 -4.12 2.52
CA LEU A 138 -2.33 -4.01 1.21
C LEU A 138 -3.39 -3.89 0.13
N ILE A 139 -3.28 -2.88 -0.71
CA ILE A 139 -4.12 -2.65 -1.88
C ILE A 139 -3.27 -2.91 -3.11
N ILE A 140 -3.72 -3.79 -3.99
CA ILE A 140 -3.15 -4.04 -5.32
C ILE A 140 -4.12 -3.47 -6.35
N ASP A 141 -3.64 -2.59 -7.21
CA ASP A 141 -4.41 -1.94 -8.27
C ASP A 141 -3.83 -2.34 -9.63
N ILE A 142 -4.56 -3.20 -10.34
CA ILE A 142 -4.18 -3.75 -11.65
C ILE A 142 -4.55 -2.76 -12.76
N GLY A 143 -5.36 -1.74 -12.46
CA GLY A 143 -5.71 -0.70 -13.42
C GLY A 143 -4.61 0.34 -13.63
N LYS A 144 -3.50 0.24 -12.88
CA LYS A 144 -2.38 1.17 -12.94
C LYS A 144 -1.06 0.41 -12.94
N THR A 145 -0.11 0.96 -13.67
CA THR A 145 1.28 0.50 -13.66
C THR A 145 1.94 0.80 -12.31
N TYR A 146 3.05 0.11 -12.04
CA TYR A 146 3.80 0.34 -10.81
C TYR A 146 4.27 1.80 -10.68
N GLU A 147 4.75 2.39 -11.77
CA GLU A 147 5.24 3.78 -11.78
C GLU A 147 4.12 4.81 -11.58
N GLU A 148 2.93 4.59 -12.13
CA GLU A 148 1.76 5.44 -11.88
C GLU A 148 1.37 5.44 -10.40
N GLY A 149 1.30 4.26 -9.78
CA GLY A 149 1.02 4.13 -8.36
C GLY A 149 2.08 4.81 -7.48
N LYS A 150 3.36 4.65 -7.82
CA LYS A 150 4.47 5.28 -7.11
C LYS A 150 4.43 6.82 -7.18
N MET A 151 4.03 7.39 -8.32
CA MET A 151 3.89 8.85 -8.47
C MET A 151 2.73 9.42 -7.67
N GLU A 152 1.59 8.73 -7.63
CA GLU A 152 0.42 9.15 -6.84
C GLU A 152 0.69 9.08 -5.33
N SER A 153 1.51 8.11 -4.92
CA SER A 153 1.85 7.91 -3.52
C SER A 153 2.98 8.83 -2.99
N ARG A 154 3.43 9.82 -3.77
CA ARG A 154 4.40 10.86 -3.33
C ARG A 154 3.95 11.67 -2.11
N TYR A 155 2.66 11.67 -1.76
CA TYR A 155 2.17 12.27 -0.52
C TYR A 155 2.12 11.30 0.68
N GLY A 156 2.26 9.98 0.44
CA GLY A 156 2.29 8.92 1.47
C GLY A 156 3.69 8.34 1.74
N TYR A 157 4.69 8.68 0.93
CA TYR A 157 6.07 8.16 1.05
C TYR A 157 7.11 9.28 0.83
N PRO A 158 7.61 9.94 1.89
CA PRO A 158 8.85 10.68 1.78
C PRO A 158 9.99 9.66 1.60
N GLU A 159 10.84 9.87 0.59
CA GLU A 159 12.01 9.04 0.23
C GLU A 159 11.78 7.83 -0.71
N MET A 160 11.05 8.03 -1.80
CA MET A 160 11.34 7.30 -3.05
C MET A 160 11.43 8.25 -4.25
N ALA A 161 12.24 9.31 -4.12
CA ALA A 161 12.83 9.94 -5.29
C ALA A 161 14.00 9.06 -5.76
N PRO A 162 14.11 8.68 -7.04
CA PRO A 162 15.34 8.09 -7.54
C PRO A 162 16.51 9.06 -7.24
N PRO A 163 17.72 8.56 -6.94
CA PRO A 163 18.89 9.40 -6.61
C PRO A 163 19.25 10.40 -7.72
N ASP A 164 18.73 10.19 -8.94
CA ASP A 164 18.91 11.06 -10.10
C ASP A 164 17.63 11.78 -10.57
N ALA A 165 16.68 12.07 -9.67
CA ALA A 165 15.64 13.06 -9.96
C ALA A 165 16.26 14.47 -10.01
N LYS A 166 17.08 14.74 -11.04
CA LYS A 166 17.38 16.11 -11.47
C LYS A 166 16.03 16.80 -11.61
N ARG A 167 15.82 17.81 -10.76
CA ARG A 167 14.62 18.66 -10.74
C ARG A 167 14.15 18.90 -12.17
N LEU A 168 13.03 18.28 -12.55
CA LEU A 168 12.35 18.69 -13.75
C LEU A 168 12.09 20.19 -13.59
N PRO A 169 12.48 21.03 -14.57
CA PRO A 169 12.20 22.45 -14.49
C PRO A 169 10.69 22.65 -14.33
N ALA A 170 10.31 23.58 -13.46
CA ALA A 170 8.90 23.90 -13.22
C ALA A 170 8.18 24.10 -14.57
N PRO A 171 6.95 23.58 -14.72
CA PRO A 171 6.19 23.76 -15.96
C PRO A 171 6.08 25.26 -16.25
N ALA A 172 6.42 25.64 -17.48
CA ALA A 172 6.39 27.03 -17.91
C ALA A 172 5.01 27.65 -17.60
N PRO A 173 4.96 28.89 -17.08
CA PRO A 173 3.70 29.54 -16.76
C PRO A 173 2.83 29.60 -18.02
N LYS A 174 1.61 29.07 -17.93
CA LYS A 174 0.65 29.08 -19.03
C LYS A 174 0.40 30.53 -19.46
N PRO A 175 0.35 30.84 -20.78
CA PRO A 175 0.07 32.19 -21.25
C PRO A 175 -1.31 32.61 -20.75
N LYS A 176 -1.38 33.76 -20.08
CA LYS A 176 -2.64 34.38 -19.66
C LYS A 176 -3.47 34.62 -20.92
N ARG A 177 -4.61 33.93 -21.04
CA ARG A 177 -5.62 34.26 -22.05
C ARG A 177 -6.04 35.71 -21.83
N GLN A 178 -5.61 36.60 -22.73
CA GLN A 178 -6.16 37.94 -22.81
C GLN A 178 -7.57 37.81 -23.35
N PHE A 179 -8.56 38.02 -22.49
CA PHE A 179 -9.91 38.34 -22.96
C PHE A 179 -9.86 39.76 -23.51
N LYS A 180 -10.00 39.90 -24.84
CA LYS A 180 -10.35 41.19 -25.44
C LYS A 180 -11.84 41.42 -25.17
N MET A 181 -12.14 42.49 -24.43
CA MET A 181 -13.46 43.11 -24.46
C MET A 181 -13.64 43.87 -25.78
#